data_AF-A0A957I774-F1
#
_entry.id   AF-A0A957I774-F1
#
_cell.length_a   1.000
_cell.length_b   1.000
_cell.length_c   1.000
_cell.angle_alpha   90.00
_cell.angle_beta   90.00
_cell.angle_gamma   90.00
#
_symmetry.space_group_name_H-M   'P 1'
#
loop_
_entity.id
_entity.type
_entity.pdbx_description
1 polymer ?
#
loop_
_entity_poly.entity_id
_entity_poly.type
_entity_poly.pdbx_seq_one_letter_code
_entity_poly.pdbx_strand_id
1 'polypeptide(L)'
;MNDVATFTQPRNSQAATVPTGRLLINDADEIIYANSQARHFLGFLTDELLPNGQKFLPLVRAAYACYPPLAWTGWPKLPSVAMPRYLIYTPPNNTKQLLLQVEITEHIILENRDIWVITINLVDRKRVTAVSHATV
;
A
#
# COMPACT_ATOMS: atom_id res chain seq x y z
N MET A 1 13.58 45.79 -31.01
CA MET A 1 12.12 45.70 -30.73
C MET A 1 11.75 44.22 -30.77
N ASN A 2 11.04 43.78 -29.75
CA ASN A 2 11.23 42.51 -29.07
C ASN A 2 10.61 41.30 -29.79
N ASP A 3 11.43 40.26 -29.96
CA ASP A 3 11.01 38.89 -30.26
C ASP A 3 10.51 38.25 -28.96
N VAL A 4 9.20 38.02 -28.85
CA VAL A 4 8.60 37.39 -27.67
C VAL A 4 8.49 35.90 -27.96
N ALA A 5 9.53 35.15 -27.58
CA ALA A 5 9.50 33.70 -27.63
C ALA A 5 8.44 33.17 -26.65
N THR A 6 7.31 32.73 -27.17
CA THR A 6 6.26 32.05 -26.42
C THR A 6 6.80 30.69 -25.95
N PHE A 7 7.31 30.65 -24.73
CA PHE A 7 7.58 29.41 -24.02
C PHE A 7 6.25 28.68 -23.76
N THR A 8 5.90 27.76 -24.65
CA THR A 8 4.85 26.78 -24.39
C THR A 8 5.46 25.73 -23.47
N GLN A 9 5.28 25.87 -22.16
CA GLN A 9 5.62 24.79 -21.22
C GLN A 9 4.84 23.53 -21.62
N PRO A 10 5.49 22.37 -21.84
CA PRO A 10 4.77 21.11 -21.93
C PRO A 10 4.05 20.91 -20.60
N ARG A 11 2.72 20.79 -20.70
CA ARG A 11 1.80 20.51 -19.61
C ARG A 11 2.34 19.29 -18.86
N ASN A 12 2.96 19.54 -17.69
CA ASN A 12 3.51 18.51 -16.83
C ASN A 12 2.50 17.38 -16.68
N SER A 13 2.96 16.18 -17.04
CA SER A 13 2.30 14.92 -16.80
C SER A 13 1.65 14.95 -15.42
N GLN A 14 0.32 14.87 -15.38
CA GLN A 14 -0.39 14.52 -14.15
C GLN A 14 0.18 13.16 -13.72
N ALA A 15 1.14 13.17 -12.79
CA ALA A 15 1.55 11.97 -12.10
C ALA A 15 0.29 11.48 -11.40
N ALA A 16 -0.35 10.45 -11.94
CA ALA A 16 -1.46 9.79 -11.29
C ALA A 16 -0.94 9.39 -9.90
N THR A 17 -1.43 10.05 -8.86
CA THR A 17 -1.02 9.75 -7.49
C THR A 17 -1.52 8.36 -7.18
N VAL A 18 -0.61 7.39 -7.09
CA VAL A 18 -0.95 6.02 -6.71
C VAL A 18 -1.65 6.08 -5.35
N PRO A 19 -2.88 5.52 -5.22
CA PRO A 19 -3.59 5.52 -3.94
C PRO A 19 -2.71 4.89 -2.84
N THR A 20 -2.38 5.69 -1.83
CA THR A 20 -1.44 5.35 -0.76
C THR A 20 -2.12 5.47 0.60
N GLY A 21 -2.26 4.34 1.29
CA GLY A 21 -2.67 4.28 2.69
C GLY A 21 -1.46 4.43 3.62
N ARG A 22 -1.65 5.09 4.76
CA ARG A 22 -0.67 5.15 5.85
C ARG A 22 -1.33 4.77 7.16
N LEU A 23 -0.65 3.92 7.93
CA LEU A 23 -1.11 3.49 9.25
C LEU A 23 0.08 3.30 10.20
N LEU A 24 -0.22 3.33 11.50
CA LEU A 24 0.72 3.09 12.59
C LEU A 24 0.28 1.86 13.35
N ILE A 25 1.22 0.96 13.64
CA ILE A 25 1.00 -0.15 14.58
C ILE A 25 1.98 -0.11 15.75
N ASN A 26 1.57 -0.67 16.88
CA ASN A 26 2.46 -0.94 18.02
C ASN A 26 3.04 -2.36 18.00
N ASP A 27 3.76 -2.70 19.06
CA ASP A 27 4.49 -3.97 19.26
C ASP A 27 3.55 -5.15 19.49
N ALA A 28 2.32 -4.88 19.91
CA ALA A 28 1.23 -5.83 19.97
C ALA A 28 0.50 -6.03 18.64
N ASP A 29 0.99 -5.43 17.54
CA ASP A 29 0.40 -5.41 16.18
C ASP A 29 -0.94 -4.65 16.11
N GLU A 30 -1.26 -3.82 17.11
CA GLU A 30 -2.49 -3.05 17.16
C GLU A 30 -2.38 -1.77 16.33
N ILE A 31 -3.42 -1.48 15.55
CA ILE A 31 -3.52 -0.28 14.73
C ILE A 31 -3.86 0.91 15.64
N ILE A 32 -2.90 1.81 15.82
CA ILE A 32 -3.10 3.05 16.60
C ILE A 32 -3.68 4.16 15.72
N TYR A 33 -3.29 4.17 14.45
CA TYR A 33 -3.72 5.18 13.50
C TYR A 33 -3.83 4.58 12.11
N ALA A 34 -4.82 5.03 11.33
CA ALA A 34 -4.92 4.77 9.91
C ALA A 34 -5.59 5.96 9.23
N ASN A 35 -4.99 6.47 8.15
CA ASN A 35 -5.62 7.50 7.32
C ASN A 35 -6.82 6.92 6.53
N SER A 36 -7.60 7.78 5.88
CA SER A 36 -8.80 7.39 5.13
C SER A 36 -8.51 6.32 4.07
N GLN A 37 -7.40 6.42 3.35
CA GLN A 37 -7.02 5.46 2.32
C GLN A 37 -6.62 4.09 2.90
N ALA A 38 -5.87 4.06 4.01
CA ALA A 38 -5.57 2.82 4.71
C ALA A 38 -6.84 2.17 5.28
N ARG A 39 -7.74 2.98 5.85
CA ARG A 39 -9.05 2.50 6.33
C ARG A 39 -9.86 1.85 5.22
N HIS A 40 -9.91 2.49 4.05
CA HIS A 40 -10.58 1.95 2.87
C HIS A 40 -9.99 0.59 2.44
N PHE A 41 -8.66 0.47 2.37
CA PHE A 41 -8.04 -0.82 2.07
C PHE A 41 -8.28 -1.88 3.14
N LEU A 42 -8.39 -1.50 4.41
CA LEU A 42 -8.65 -2.43 5.51
C LEU A 42 -10.14 -2.76 5.70
N GLY A 43 -11.03 -2.18 4.89
CA GLY A 43 -12.47 -2.41 4.98
C GLY A 43 -13.15 -1.68 6.13
N PHE A 44 -12.51 -0.67 6.72
CA PHE A 44 -13.15 0.20 7.72
C PHE A 44 -14.01 1.26 7.05
N LEU A 45 -15.12 1.61 7.70
CA LEU A 45 -15.91 2.79 7.32
C LEU A 45 -15.12 4.06 7.63
N THR A 46 -15.10 5.00 6.69
CA THR A 46 -14.21 6.18 6.73
C THR A 46 -14.42 7.04 7.97
N ASP A 47 -15.67 7.10 8.46
CA ASP A 47 -16.11 7.99 9.54
C ASP A 47 -16.17 7.33 10.93
N GLU A 48 -15.87 6.04 11.03
CA GLU A 48 -15.86 5.34 12.32
C GLU A 48 -14.51 5.48 13.02
N LEU A 49 -14.54 5.50 14.36
CA LEU A 49 -13.33 5.32 15.15
C LEU A 49 -12.81 3.90 14.89
N LEU A 50 -11.48 3.76 14.79
CA LEU A 50 -10.86 2.44 14.69
C LEU A 50 -11.30 1.62 15.91
N PRO A 51 -11.77 0.37 15.72
CA PRO A 51 -12.08 -0.49 16.85
C PRO A 51 -10.85 -0.64 17.76
N ASN A 52 -11.05 -0.43 19.06
CA ASN A 52 -9.95 -0.50 20.03
C ASN A 52 -9.31 -1.90 20.00
N GLY A 53 -7.97 -1.93 20.00
CA GLY A 53 -7.19 -3.18 20.01
C GLY A 53 -7.23 -3.97 18.69
N GLN A 54 -7.71 -3.37 17.61
CA GLN A 54 -7.75 -4.04 16.31
C GLN A 54 -6.33 -4.32 15.79
N LYS A 55 -6.00 -5.60 15.61
CA LYS A 55 -4.69 -6.03 15.15
C LYS A 55 -4.60 -6.06 13.62
N PHE A 56 -3.48 -5.59 13.08
CA PHE A 56 -3.29 -5.47 11.64
C PHE A 56 -3.19 -6.82 10.95
N LEU A 57 -2.30 -7.71 11.42
CA LEU A 57 -2.01 -8.96 10.74
C LEU A 57 -3.21 -9.93 10.72
N PRO A 58 -3.96 -10.13 11.83
CA PRO A 58 -5.19 -10.92 11.80
C PRO A 58 -6.26 -10.33 10.88
N LEU A 59 -6.41 -9.01 10.88
CA LEU A 59 -7.37 -8.30 10.03
C LEU A 59 -7.07 -8.53 8.55
N VAL A 60 -5.82 -8.30 8.13
CA VAL A 60 -5.47 -8.48 6.71
C VAL A 60 -5.53 -9.95 6.31
N ARG A 61 -5.17 -10.89 7.18
CA ARG A 61 -5.27 -12.34 6.88
C ARG A 61 -6.71 -12.83 6.72
N ALA A 62 -7.68 -12.15 7.32
CA ALA A 62 -9.10 -12.50 7.16
C ALA A 62 -9.64 -12.15 5.77
N ALA A 63 -9.09 -11.12 5.12
CA ALA A 63 -9.57 -10.63 3.83
C ALA A 63 -8.60 -10.87 2.66
N TYR A 64 -7.29 -10.96 2.93
CA TYR A 64 -6.23 -10.98 1.93
C TYR A 64 -5.34 -12.21 2.08
N ALA A 65 -4.81 -12.69 0.96
CA ALA A 65 -3.67 -13.59 0.98
C ALA A 65 -2.36 -12.78 1.11
N CYS A 66 -1.60 -13.07 2.17
CA CYS A 66 -0.28 -12.48 2.43
C CYS A 66 0.79 -13.19 1.58
N TYR A 67 1.39 -12.49 0.62
CA TYR A 67 2.41 -13.03 -0.29
C TYR A 67 3.69 -12.17 -0.28
N PRO A 68 4.87 -12.74 -0.53
CA PRO A 68 5.19 -14.15 -0.34
C PRO A 68 5.20 -14.48 1.17
N PRO A 69 4.77 -15.68 1.62
CA PRO A 69 4.63 -15.99 3.05
C PRO A 69 5.89 -15.73 3.89
N LEU A 70 7.08 -15.96 3.32
CA LEU A 70 8.36 -15.70 3.98
C LEU A 70 8.56 -14.23 4.34
N ALA A 71 8.12 -13.29 3.49
CA ALA A 71 8.23 -11.86 3.78
C ALA A 71 7.41 -11.44 5.01
N TRP A 72 6.36 -12.20 5.35
CA TRP A 72 5.48 -11.96 6.49
C TRP A 72 5.94 -12.68 7.77
N THR A 73 7.01 -13.48 7.69
CA THR A 73 7.59 -14.13 8.85
C THR A 73 8.33 -13.10 9.70
N GLY A 74 8.06 -13.05 11.00
CA GLY A 74 8.66 -12.07 11.91
C GLY A 74 8.05 -10.66 11.82
N TRP A 75 6.92 -10.50 11.13
CA TRP A 75 6.17 -9.25 11.10
C TRP A 75 5.93 -8.68 12.53
N PRO A 76 6.03 -7.35 12.73
CA PRO A 76 6.36 -6.31 11.74
C PRO A 76 7.86 -6.08 11.53
N LYS A 77 8.76 -6.85 12.14
CA LYS A 77 10.20 -6.61 11.91
C LYS A 77 10.56 -6.80 10.43
N LEU A 78 11.54 -6.04 9.95
CA LEU A 78 12.05 -6.20 8.59
C LEU A 78 12.55 -7.65 8.41
N PRO A 79 12.18 -8.33 7.31
CA PRO A 79 12.67 -9.67 7.07
C PRO A 79 14.18 -9.60 6.82
N SER A 80 14.90 -10.67 7.16
CA SER A 80 16.35 -10.78 6.92
C SER A 80 16.73 -10.68 5.44
N VAL A 81 15.78 -10.98 4.55
CA VAL A 81 15.89 -10.82 3.10
C VAL A 81 14.97 -9.69 2.68
N ALA A 82 15.48 -8.72 1.89
CA ALA A 82 14.71 -7.59 1.37
C ALA A 82 13.68 -8.06 0.34
N MET A 83 12.56 -8.60 0.83
CA MET A 83 11.47 -9.13 0.03
C MET A 83 10.22 -8.27 0.25
N PRO A 84 9.60 -7.74 -0.83
CA PRO A 84 8.40 -6.93 -0.70
C PRO A 84 7.24 -7.76 -0.17
N ARG A 85 6.39 -7.13 0.63
CA ARG A 85 5.17 -7.73 1.15
C ARG A 85 3.99 -7.30 0.31
N TYR A 86 3.13 -8.25 -0.03
CA TYR A 86 1.94 -8.02 -0.82
C TYR A 86 0.70 -8.60 -0.12
N LEU A 87 -0.40 -7.85 -0.20
CA LEU A 87 -1.74 -8.31 0.13
C LEU A 87 -2.49 -8.52 -1.18
N ILE A 88 -3.04 -9.72 -1.34
CA ILE A 88 -3.74 -10.12 -2.56
C ILE A 88 -5.20 -10.40 -2.19
N TYR A 89 -6.12 -9.58 -2.69
CA TYR A 89 -7.56 -9.81 -2.54
C TYR A 89 -8.15 -10.35 -3.85
N THR A 90 -8.78 -11.51 -3.75
CA THR A 90 -9.41 -12.20 -4.88
C THR A 90 -10.92 -12.23 -4.65
N PRO A 91 -11.71 -11.42 -5.36
CA PRO A 91 -13.16 -11.42 -5.19
C PRO A 91 -13.78 -12.74 -5.69
N PRO A 92 -14.91 -13.19 -5.13
CA PRO A 92 -15.55 -14.47 -5.48
C PRO A 92 -15.91 -14.60 -6.97
N ASN A 93 -16.26 -13.49 -7.61
CA ASN A 93 -16.75 -13.46 -8.99
C ASN A 93 -15.63 -13.19 -10.02
N ASN A 94 -14.36 -13.28 -9.61
CA ASN A 94 -13.16 -13.17 -10.46
C ASN A 94 -13.12 -11.93 -11.38
N THR A 95 -13.73 -10.83 -10.95
CA THR A 95 -13.89 -9.63 -11.78
C THR A 95 -12.57 -8.87 -11.95
N LYS A 96 -11.86 -8.57 -10.86
CA LYS A 96 -10.47 -8.07 -10.85
C LYS A 96 -9.82 -8.37 -9.50
N GLN A 97 -8.59 -8.87 -9.53
CA GLN A 97 -7.76 -9.02 -8.33
C GLN A 97 -7.22 -7.66 -7.88
N LEU A 98 -7.25 -7.40 -6.58
CA LEU A 98 -6.64 -6.22 -5.97
C LEU A 98 -5.29 -6.63 -5.38
N LEU A 99 -4.23 -5.91 -5.74
CA LEU A 99 -2.86 -6.14 -5.25
C LEU A 99 -2.38 -4.89 -4.52
N LEU A 100 -2.03 -5.04 -3.25
CA LEU A 100 -1.50 -3.97 -2.42
C LEU A 100 -0.08 -4.32 -1.99
N GLN A 101 0.86 -3.40 -2.13
CA GLN A 101 2.20 -3.53 -1.57
C GLN A 101 2.24 -2.91 -0.18
N VAL A 102 2.78 -3.64 0.78
CA VAL A 102 2.93 -3.21 2.17
C VAL A 102 4.41 -2.97 2.44
N GLU A 103 4.72 -1.78 2.94
CA GLU A 103 6.07 -1.36 3.24
C GLU A 103 6.13 -0.74 4.62
N ILE A 104 7.22 -1.01 5.34
CA ILE A 104 7.52 -0.34 6.60
C ILE A 104 8.48 0.77 6.27
N THR A 105 8.00 2.01 6.35
CA THR A 105 8.77 3.18 5.93
C THR A 105 9.58 3.76 7.07
N GLU A 106 9.13 3.57 8.31
CA GLU A 106 9.77 4.14 9.48
C GLU A 106 9.48 3.29 10.74
N HIS A 107 10.42 3.33 11.68
CA HIS A 107 10.31 2.72 13.00
C HIS A 107 10.66 3.80 14.03
N ILE A 108 9.74 4.04 14.95
CA ILE A 108 9.79 5.11 15.94
C ILE A 108 9.68 4.48 17.32
N ILE A 109 10.47 4.97 18.28
CA ILE A 109 10.32 4.61 19.68
C ILE A 109 9.65 5.79 20.39
N LEU A 110 8.44 5.58 20.91
CA LEU A 110 7.68 6.60 21.64
C LEU A 110 7.31 6.06 23.01
N GLU A 111 7.69 6.77 24.07
CA GLU A 111 7.40 6.36 25.46
C GLU A 111 7.81 4.90 25.77
N ASN A 112 8.96 4.48 25.25
CA ASN A 112 9.48 3.12 25.40
C ASN A 112 8.62 2.03 24.73
N ARG A 113 7.82 2.41 23.72
CA ARG A 113 7.06 1.49 22.85
C ARG A 113 7.55 1.61 21.41
N ASP A 114 7.66 0.47 20.75
CA ASP A 114 7.96 0.40 19.32
C ASP A 114 6.72 0.71 18.49
N ILE A 115 6.86 1.64 17.55
CA ILE A 115 5.82 2.05 16.61
C ILE A 115 6.35 1.90 15.19
N TRP A 116 5.63 1.17 14.34
CA TRP A 116 5.97 1.02 12.92
C TRP A 116 5.03 1.86 12.08
N VAL A 117 5.62 2.67 11.19
CA VAL A 117 4.90 3.39 10.15
C VAL A 117 4.84 2.50 8.92
N ILE A 118 3.62 2.18 8.51
CA ILE A 118 3.34 1.30 7.38
C ILE A 118 2.66 2.10 6.28
N THR A 119 3.13 1.90 5.05
CA THR A 119 2.45 2.34 3.83
C THR A 119 1.82 1.14 3.12
N ILE A 120 0.62 1.37 2.58
CA ILE A 120 -0.10 0.42 1.74
C ILE A 120 -0.32 1.09 0.39
N ASN A 121 0.35 0.60 -0.65
CA ASN A 121 0.30 1.16 -1.98
C ASN A 121 -0.52 0.26 -2.90
N LEU A 122 -1.47 0.82 -3.64
CA LEU A 122 -2.15 0.09 -4.70
C LEU A 122 -1.16 -0.21 -5.84
N VAL A 123 -0.91 -1.48 -6.12
CA VAL A 123 -0.11 -1.88 -7.28
C VAL A 123 -1.06 -2.01 -8.46
N ASP A 124 -1.17 -0.94 -9.25
CA ASP A 124 -1.92 -1.02 -10.50
C ASP A 124 -1.22 -2.02 -11.42
N ARG A 125 -1.93 -3.07 -11.84
CA ARG A 125 -1.45 -3.89 -12.94
C ARG A 125 -1.52 -2.99 -14.16
N LYS A 126 -0.38 -2.36 -14.53
CA LYS A 126 -0.18 -1.95 -15.91
C LYS A 126 -0.64 -3.13 -16.76
N ARG A 127 -1.71 -2.93 -17.53
CA ARG A 127 -2.08 -3.86 -18.60
C ARG A 127 -0.77 -4.09 -19.36
N VAL A 128 -0.24 -5.30 -19.32
CA VAL A 128 0.75 -5.72 -20.30
C VAL A 128 -0.04 -5.75 -21.59
N THR A 129 -0.12 -4.61 -22.27
CA THR A 129 -0.54 -4.57 -23.65
C THR A 129 0.54 -5.34 -24.38
N ALA A 130 0.21 -6.57 -24.77
CA ALA A 130 1.02 -7.33 -25.70
C ALA A 130 1.06 -6.52 -27.01
N VAL A 131 2.02 -5.62 -27.12
CA VAL A 131 2.39 -4.95 -28.36
C VAL A 131 3.88 -5.10 -28.49
N SER A 132 4.27 -6.13 -29.24
CA SER A 132 5.50 -6.31 -30.03
C SER A 132 5.53 -7.80 -30.42
N HIS A 133 5.66 -8.21 -31.68
CA HIS A 133 6.08 -7.51 -32.88
C HIS A 133 5.63 -8.34 -34.09
N ALA A 134 5.26 -7.66 -35.17
CA ALA A 134 5.19 -8.26 -36.50
C ALA A 134 6.55 -8.84 -36.91
N THR A 135 6.55 -9.86 -37.79
CA THR A 135 7.29 -9.93 -39.07
C THR A 135 7.04 -11.31 -39.69
N VAL A 136 6.36 -11.37 -40.84
CA VAL A 136 6.88 -11.85 -42.14
C VAL A 136 6.05 -11.18 -43.22
#